data_AF-A0A2M8PHG0-F1
#
_entry.id   AF-A0A2M8PHG0-F1
#
_cell.length_a   1.000
_cell.length_b   1.000
_cell.length_c   1.000
_cell.angle_alpha   90.00
_cell.angle_beta   90.00
_cell.angle_gamma   90.00
#
_symmetry.space_group_name_H-M   'P 1'
#
loop_
_entity.id
_entity.type
_entity.pdbx_description
1 polymer ?
#
loop_
_entity_poly.entity_id
_entity_poly.type
_entity_poly.pdbx_seq_one_letter_code
_entity_poly.pdbx_strand_id
1 'polypeptide(L)'
;MSDQMIAEAPYRRAPYVAPPRLLWLKLGLGCLGLSMILFTSIAFLVLIVTPIWFRSLPTSEQVIWMNRVPLLEAFKPTRAYSADALPTAANRNDDALALLATVPASPTAELGGALQAGGNAENIASAPTRRLPNTPSRGPTSVLVTNTPVIAARAATPTPFPTLPLVTLPTATTTPTLPPSPVPTEVPIPVAWQGQGFRFVQQTWNTCGPANLTQVLYYMGLNIAKDEVTRYLKPSTEDRNVSPWEMVNYVNEHLNKERGIPLKALMRVGGDLSLIKRLVANGFGVILEKGYFVAGEGWMGHYLTIQGYDDARSEFHVLDTYRGARWENYRDIDERWQQFNRLYIVVYPAERERELAILLGAHQDVTYSIQYALSRAKEEASLQPDNPFAWFNMGSSYVLLRDYRNAVRAFDRARSVGSGLPWRMLWYQFTMYEAYYYAGQYNEVIALADATLGTSSDLEESHYWRGMALAAQGNFEEAQRAFRRVLSINPRYTPAQDRLEEIRTGRFRPPSP
;
A
#
# COMPACT_ATOMS: atom_id res chain seq x y z
N MET A 1 53.27 93.70 -27.51
CA MET A 1 51.94 93.78 -26.89
C MET A 1 51.97 92.89 -25.66
N SER A 2 51.63 93.51 -24.54
CA SER A 2 51.52 92.97 -23.19
C SER A 2 50.54 91.79 -23.09
N ASP A 3 50.77 90.85 -22.18
CA ASP A 3 49.84 90.67 -21.05
C ASP A 3 50.46 89.82 -19.93
N GLN A 4 50.21 90.30 -18.71
CA GLN A 4 50.70 89.81 -17.42
C GLN A 4 49.88 88.60 -16.94
N MET A 5 50.54 87.64 -16.28
CA MET A 5 49.90 86.74 -15.32
C MET A 5 50.64 86.81 -13.98
N ILE A 6 49.93 87.27 -12.95
CA ILE A 6 50.35 87.33 -11.55
C ILE A 6 50.09 85.95 -10.91
N ALA A 7 51.09 85.41 -10.21
CA ALA A 7 50.97 84.17 -9.45
C ALA A 7 50.82 84.48 -7.94
N GLU A 8 49.72 84.06 -7.32
CA GLU A 8 49.48 84.14 -5.87
C GLU A 8 50.06 82.93 -5.13
N ALA A 9 50.63 83.16 -3.95
CA ALA A 9 51.17 82.14 -3.04
C ALA A 9 50.11 81.66 -2.02
N PRO A 10 50.15 80.38 -1.57
CA PRO A 10 49.03 79.75 -0.87
C PRO A 10 48.99 79.97 0.66
N TYR A 11 47.78 80.12 1.19
CA TYR A 11 47.41 80.24 2.61
C TYR A 11 47.38 78.86 3.30
N ARG A 12 48.20 78.64 4.36
CA ARG A 12 48.17 77.41 5.17
C ARG A 12 47.08 77.48 6.25
N ARG A 13 46.12 76.55 6.24
CA ARG A 13 45.13 76.35 7.34
C ARG A 13 45.70 75.44 8.43
N ALA A 14 45.44 75.77 9.70
CA ALA A 14 45.76 74.93 10.86
C ALA A 14 44.85 73.67 10.93
N PRO A 15 45.34 72.52 11.42
CA PRO A 15 44.56 71.28 11.46
C PRO A 15 43.49 71.28 12.57
N TYR A 16 42.29 70.85 12.21
CA TYR A 16 41.14 70.68 13.10
C TYR A 16 41.31 69.43 13.98
N VAL A 17 41.32 69.57 15.31
CA VAL A 17 41.37 68.45 16.26
C VAL A 17 39.95 68.23 16.81
N ALA A 18 39.31 67.11 16.46
CA ALA A 18 37.95 66.80 16.90
C ALA A 18 37.90 66.48 18.42
N PRO A 19 36.86 66.90 19.17
CA PRO A 19 36.78 66.67 20.61
C PRO A 19 36.56 65.19 20.96
N PRO A 20 37.16 64.67 22.04
CA PRO A 20 37.21 63.24 22.36
C PRO A 20 35.83 62.57 22.53
N ARG A 21 34.79 63.32 22.94
CA ARG A 21 33.42 62.78 23.10
C ARG A 21 32.79 62.31 21.78
N LEU A 22 33.12 62.94 20.65
CA LEU A 22 32.60 62.52 19.34
C LEU A 22 33.26 61.23 18.84
N LEU A 23 34.52 60.98 19.23
CA LEU A 23 35.27 59.78 18.87
C LEU A 23 34.73 58.55 19.59
N TRP A 24 34.45 58.65 20.90
CA TRP A 24 33.84 57.57 21.68
C TRP A 24 32.42 57.23 21.22
N LEU A 25 31.63 58.23 20.80
CA LEU A 25 30.30 58.00 20.24
C LEU A 25 30.38 57.28 18.88
N LYS A 26 31.30 57.68 18.00
CA LYS A 26 31.53 57.01 16.70
C LYS A 26 32.06 55.59 16.86
N LEU A 27 32.95 55.34 17.82
CA LEU A 27 33.45 54.01 18.15
C LEU A 27 32.34 53.12 18.73
N GLY A 28 31.50 53.65 19.62
CA GLY A 28 30.35 52.93 20.17
C GLY A 28 29.30 52.57 19.13
N LEU A 29 28.91 53.51 18.26
CA LEU A 29 28.02 53.26 17.11
C LEU A 29 28.64 52.28 16.10
N GLY A 30 29.95 52.37 15.86
CA GLY A 30 30.67 51.43 15.01
C GLY A 30 30.70 50.01 15.57
N CYS A 31 30.92 49.84 16.88
CA CYS A 31 30.88 48.53 17.55
C CYS A 31 29.46 47.94 17.58
N LEU A 32 28.43 48.77 17.80
CA LEU A 32 27.03 48.34 17.71
C LEU A 32 26.66 47.93 16.28
N GLY A 33 27.11 48.69 15.27
CA GLY A 33 26.92 48.35 13.86
C GLY A 33 27.60 47.04 13.47
N LEU A 34 28.86 46.82 13.89
CA LEU A 34 29.56 45.56 13.64
C LEU A 34 28.90 44.38 14.36
N SER A 35 28.45 44.58 15.60
CA SER A 35 27.73 43.55 16.38
C SER A 35 26.42 43.16 15.71
N MET A 36 25.64 44.15 15.23
CA MET A 36 24.43 43.89 14.46
C MET A 36 24.72 43.12 13.18
N ILE A 37 25.75 43.51 12.42
CA ILE A 37 26.13 42.82 11.18
C ILE A 37 26.57 41.38 11.47
N LEU A 38 27.33 41.16 12.55
CA LEU A 38 27.77 39.83 12.94
C LEU A 38 26.58 38.96 13.37
N PHE A 39 25.66 39.51 14.17
CA PHE A 39 24.47 38.80 14.62
C PHE A 39 23.53 38.45 13.47
N THR A 40 23.28 39.39 12.54
CA THR A 40 22.46 39.12 11.37
C THR A 40 23.12 38.12 10.43
N SER A 41 24.45 38.17 10.27
CA SER A 41 25.19 37.21 9.45
C SER A 41 25.14 35.80 10.04
N ILE A 42 25.27 35.66 11.36
CA ILE A 42 25.14 34.37 12.06
C ILE A 42 23.70 33.85 11.97
N ALA A 43 22.70 34.70 12.19
CA ALA A 43 21.30 34.32 12.07
C ALA A 43 20.96 33.85 10.64
N PHE A 44 21.48 34.54 9.62
CA PHE A 44 21.29 34.15 8.22
C PHE A 44 22.00 32.84 7.89
N LEU A 45 23.21 32.63 8.40
CA LEU A 45 23.93 31.36 8.26
C LEU A 45 23.17 30.21 8.91
N VAL A 46 22.65 30.40 10.12
CA VAL A 46 21.81 29.40 10.81
C VAL A 46 20.54 29.12 10.00
N LEU A 47 19.87 30.13 9.45
CA LEU A 47 18.67 29.95 8.62
C LEU A 47 18.95 29.23 7.29
N ILE A 48 20.16 29.32 6.74
CA ILE A 48 20.56 28.60 5.52
C ILE A 48 21.02 27.17 5.84
N VAL A 49 21.85 27.01 6.87
CA VAL A 49 22.49 25.73 7.18
C VAL A 49 21.53 24.78 7.89
N THR A 50 20.67 25.30 8.79
CA THR A 50 19.76 24.47 9.59
C THR A 50 18.79 23.65 8.73
N PRO A 51 18.14 24.19 7.68
CA PRO A 51 17.30 23.39 6.80
C PRO A 51 18.08 22.33 6.03
N ILE A 52 19.30 22.64 5.57
CA ILE A 52 20.15 21.71 4.80
C ILE A 52 20.58 20.56 5.71
N TRP A 53 21.11 20.89 6.88
CA TRP A 53 21.50 19.91 7.90
C TRP A 53 20.29 19.08 8.35
N PHE A 54 19.19 19.72 8.75
CA PHE A 54 17.98 19.03 9.20
C PHE A 54 17.44 18.06 8.13
N ARG A 55 17.37 18.47 6.86
CA ARG A 55 16.93 17.61 5.75
C ARG A 55 17.91 16.49 5.40
N SER A 56 19.18 16.61 5.80
CA SER A 56 20.21 15.58 5.62
C SER A 56 20.21 14.52 6.72
N LEU A 57 19.54 14.79 7.85
CA LEU A 57 19.41 13.82 8.93
C LEU A 57 18.49 12.66 8.51
N PRO A 58 18.72 11.43 9.03
CA PRO A 58 17.72 10.37 9.01
C PRO A 58 16.39 10.84 9.60
N THR A 59 15.26 10.31 9.13
CA THR A 59 13.92 10.79 9.52
C THR A 59 13.68 10.63 11.02
N SER A 60 14.21 9.58 11.62
CA SER A 60 14.20 9.33 13.08
C SER A 60 14.87 10.44 13.88
N GLU A 61 16.02 10.95 13.42
CA GLU A 61 16.70 12.07 14.06
C GLU A 61 15.95 13.38 13.85
N GLN A 62 15.35 13.59 12.66
CA GLN A 62 14.48 14.75 12.41
C GLN A 62 13.34 14.81 13.42
N VAL A 63 12.72 13.67 13.76
CA VAL A 63 11.63 13.60 14.76
C VAL A 63 12.11 13.93 16.17
N ILE A 64 13.28 13.42 16.59
CA ILE A 64 13.86 13.76 17.90
C ILE A 64 14.09 15.27 17.99
N TRP A 65 14.62 15.85 16.92
CA TRP A 65 14.88 17.28 16.84
C TRP A 65 13.59 18.10 16.78
N MET A 66 12.55 17.65 16.09
CA MET A 66 11.23 18.31 16.06
C MET A 66 10.54 18.29 17.43
N ASN A 67 10.61 17.17 18.17
CA ASN A 67 10.05 17.10 19.53
C ASN A 67 10.77 18.04 20.50
N ARG A 68 12.06 18.32 20.27
CA ARG A 68 12.85 19.26 21.07
C ARG A 68 12.69 20.70 20.61
N VAL A 69 12.54 20.91 19.30
CA VAL A 69 12.46 22.21 18.64
C VAL A 69 11.35 22.15 17.57
N PRO A 70 10.08 22.38 17.94
CA PRO A 70 8.93 22.25 17.03
C PRO A 70 9.03 23.09 15.76
N LEU A 71 9.76 24.22 15.80
CA LEU A 71 9.99 25.10 14.65
C LEU A 71 10.70 24.39 13.47
N LEU A 72 11.45 23.32 13.72
CA LEU A 72 12.15 22.57 12.68
C LEU A 72 11.19 21.89 11.69
N GLU A 73 9.92 21.73 12.05
CA GLU A 73 8.88 21.26 11.14
C GLU A 73 8.77 22.11 9.87
N ALA A 74 8.98 23.43 9.97
CA ALA A 74 8.97 24.35 8.82
C ALA A 74 10.09 24.06 7.80
N PHE A 75 11.10 23.29 8.19
CA PHE A 75 12.22 22.90 7.35
C PHE A 75 12.09 21.51 6.73
N LYS A 76 10.92 20.85 6.87
CA LYS A 76 10.60 19.67 6.04
C LYS A 76 10.84 19.99 4.55
N PRO A 77 11.19 18.99 3.71
CA PRO A 77 11.28 19.19 2.28
C PRO A 77 9.96 19.77 1.75
N THR A 78 10.00 20.99 1.21
CA THR A 78 8.84 21.65 0.57
C THR A 78 8.74 21.31 -0.92
N ARG A 79 9.47 20.29 -1.40
CA ARG A 79 9.27 19.80 -2.76
C ARG A 79 7.93 19.10 -2.82
N ALA A 80 6.88 19.89 -3.02
CA ALA A 80 5.74 19.50 -3.81
C ALA A 80 6.31 18.89 -5.09
N TYR A 81 6.13 17.59 -5.22
CA TYR A 81 6.47 16.90 -6.44
C TYR A 81 5.70 17.58 -7.59
N SER A 82 6.39 17.87 -8.69
CA SER A 82 5.83 18.64 -9.81
C SER A 82 4.84 17.85 -10.68
N ALA A 83 4.50 16.64 -10.28
CA ALA A 83 3.43 15.86 -10.87
C ALA A 83 2.64 15.22 -9.73
N ASP A 84 1.43 15.64 -9.40
CA ASP A 84 0.68 15.03 -8.29
C ASP A 84 0.38 13.52 -8.44
N ALA A 85 0.82 12.91 -9.56
CA ALA A 85 0.58 11.53 -9.93
C ALA A 85 1.85 10.73 -10.33
N LEU A 86 1.73 9.40 -10.25
CA LEU A 86 2.69 8.45 -10.77
C LEU A 86 2.89 8.61 -12.29
N PRO A 87 4.10 8.37 -12.81
CA PRO A 87 4.36 8.45 -14.25
C PRO A 87 3.48 7.50 -15.06
N THR A 88 2.98 7.95 -16.20
CA THR A 88 2.31 7.13 -17.21
C THR A 88 3.33 6.42 -18.11
N ALA A 89 3.02 5.20 -18.57
CA ALA A 89 3.83 4.54 -19.60
C ALA A 89 3.63 5.22 -20.96
N ALA A 90 4.69 5.26 -21.78
CA ALA A 90 4.68 5.89 -23.10
C ALA A 90 3.81 5.12 -24.11
N ASN A 91 3.71 3.79 -23.97
CA ASN A 91 2.86 2.95 -24.82
C ASN A 91 1.54 2.67 -24.11
N ARG A 92 0.45 3.26 -24.63
CA ARG A 92 -0.89 3.08 -24.08
C ARG A 92 -1.45 1.72 -24.49
N ASN A 93 -1.92 0.97 -23.50
CA ASN A 93 -2.76 -0.21 -23.72
C ASN A 93 -4.20 0.29 -23.96
N ASP A 94 -4.51 0.63 -25.21
CA ASP A 94 -5.82 1.25 -25.58
C ASP A 94 -7.02 0.30 -25.40
N ASP A 95 -6.79 -0.99 -25.10
CA ASP A 95 -7.83 -2.00 -24.98
C ASP A 95 -8.37 -2.17 -23.54
N ALA A 96 -7.96 -1.36 -22.55
CA ALA A 96 -8.42 -1.56 -21.15
C ALA A 96 -9.95 -1.55 -20.98
N LEU A 97 -10.69 -0.87 -21.87
CA LEU A 97 -12.15 -0.87 -21.86
C LEU A 97 -12.77 -2.25 -22.12
N ALA A 98 -12.10 -3.13 -22.86
CA ALA A 98 -12.59 -4.51 -23.07
C ALA A 98 -12.59 -5.33 -21.77
N LEU A 99 -11.84 -4.91 -20.74
CA LEU A 99 -11.92 -5.52 -19.40
C LEU A 99 -13.31 -5.34 -18.77
N LEU A 100 -14.03 -4.27 -19.12
CA LEU A 100 -15.39 -3.99 -18.62
C LEU A 100 -16.45 -4.89 -19.29
N ALA A 101 -16.20 -5.35 -20.52
CA ALA A 101 -17.11 -6.20 -21.26
C ALA A 101 -17.08 -7.67 -20.82
N THR A 102 -16.03 -8.09 -20.11
CA THR A 102 -15.98 -9.44 -19.54
C THR A 102 -16.90 -9.49 -18.32
N VAL A 103 -17.84 -10.42 -18.27
CA VAL A 103 -18.59 -10.68 -17.03
C VAL A 103 -17.63 -11.42 -16.10
N PRO A 104 -17.28 -10.90 -14.90
CA PRO A 104 -16.54 -11.71 -13.95
C PRO A 104 -17.37 -12.96 -13.66
N ALA A 105 -16.75 -14.15 -13.68
CA ALA A 105 -17.45 -15.36 -13.25
C ALA A 105 -18.15 -15.06 -11.93
N SER A 106 -19.44 -15.39 -11.82
CA SER A 106 -20.20 -15.13 -10.59
C SER A 106 -19.38 -15.61 -9.41
N PRO A 107 -19.14 -14.77 -8.38
CA PRO A 107 -18.35 -15.17 -7.23
C PRO A 107 -18.94 -16.45 -6.66
N THR A 108 -18.23 -17.57 -6.81
CA THR A 108 -18.70 -18.89 -6.37
C THR A 108 -17.88 -19.26 -5.16
N ALA A 109 -18.56 -19.46 -4.03
CA ALA A 109 -17.91 -19.98 -2.83
C ALA A 109 -17.63 -21.46 -3.04
N GLU A 110 -16.36 -21.87 -3.13
CA GLU A 110 -16.02 -23.30 -3.11
C GLU A 110 -16.02 -23.79 -1.65
N LEU A 111 -17.17 -24.30 -1.20
CA LEU A 111 -17.29 -25.03 0.06
C LEU A 111 -16.61 -26.40 -0.06
N GLY A 112 -15.30 -26.47 0.21
CA GLY A 112 -14.61 -27.77 0.22
C GLY A 112 -13.09 -27.80 0.39
N GLY A 113 -12.38 -26.66 0.29
CA GLY A 113 -10.94 -26.63 0.52
C GLY A 113 -10.60 -26.32 1.98
N ALA A 114 -10.20 -27.33 2.77
CA ALA A 114 -9.46 -27.08 4.00
C ALA A 114 -8.12 -26.44 3.66
N LEU A 115 -8.08 -25.11 3.56
CA LEU A 115 -6.86 -24.35 3.34
C LEU A 115 -6.28 -23.99 4.70
N GLN A 116 -5.09 -24.54 4.94
CA GLN A 116 -4.32 -24.42 6.16
C GLN A 116 -4.26 -22.97 6.67
N ALA A 117 -4.50 -22.81 7.97
CA ALA A 117 -4.01 -21.68 8.74
C ALA A 117 -2.48 -21.55 8.47
N GLY A 118 -2.10 -20.58 7.65
CA GLY A 118 -0.72 -20.39 7.19
C GLY A 118 -0.59 -20.07 5.69
N GLY A 119 -1.59 -20.35 4.85
CA GLY A 119 -1.58 -19.94 3.44
C GLY A 119 -2.30 -18.60 3.26
N ASN A 120 -1.61 -17.61 2.67
CA ASN A 120 -2.17 -16.37 2.07
C ASN A 120 -1.96 -15.03 2.81
N ALA A 121 -1.06 -14.95 3.80
CA ALA A 121 -0.37 -13.67 4.06
C ALA A 121 0.76 -13.41 3.04
N GLU A 122 1.39 -14.47 2.52
CA GLU A 122 2.49 -14.39 1.53
C GLU A 122 2.05 -14.00 0.10
N ASN A 123 0.75 -14.01 -0.22
CA ASN A 123 0.25 -13.72 -1.59
C ASN A 123 -0.42 -12.34 -1.72
N ILE A 124 -0.50 -11.55 -0.64
CA ILE A 124 -0.82 -10.11 -0.71
C ILE A 124 0.48 -9.26 -0.63
N ALA A 125 1.60 -9.91 -0.30
CA ALA A 125 2.97 -9.43 -0.47
C ALA A 125 3.79 -10.50 -1.19
N SER A 126 3.50 -10.73 -2.46
CA SER A 126 4.46 -11.10 -3.51
C SER A 126 5.75 -11.84 -3.08
N ALA A 127 5.66 -13.15 -2.85
CA ALA A 127 6.43 -14.16 -3.61
C ALA A 127 6.16 -15.58 -3.06
N PRO A 128 5.96 -16.58 -3.93
CA PRO A 128 5.66 -17.94 -3.51
C PRO A 128 6.92 -18.65 -3.00
N THR A 129 6.93 -19.08 -1.74
CA THR A 129 7.81 -20.16 -1.30
C THR A 129 7.13 -21.49 -1.61
N ARG A 130 7.64 -22.23 -2.61
CA ARG A 130 7.38 -23.67 -2.70
C ARG A 130 8.69 -24.42 -2.87
N ARG A 131 9.14 -25.04 -1.78
CA ARG A 131 10.07 -26.17 -1.85
C ARG A 131 9.32 -27.32 -2.52
N LEU A 132 9.69 -27.65 -3.76
CA LEU A 132 9.32 -28.93 -4.37
C LEU A 132 10.20 -30.03 -3.75
N PRO A 133 9.65 -31.18 -3.35
CA PRO A 133 10.44 -32.35 -3.00
C PRO A 133 11.22 -32.85 -4.22
N ASN A 134 12.52 -33.06 -4.05
CA ASN A 134 13.37 -33.73 -5.03
C ASN A 134 12.87 -35.16 -5.27
N THR A 135 12.60 -35.51 -6.52
CA THR A 135 12.64 -36.90 -7.01
C THR A 135 13.66 -37.01 -8.13
N PRO A 136 14.46 -38.09 -8.19
CA PRO A 136 15.58 -38.17 -9.13
C PRO A 136 15.13 -38.41 -10.57
N SER A 137 15.79 -37.70 -11.48
CA SER A 137 15.80 -37.93 -12.92
C SER A 137 16.21 -39.37 -13.27
N ARG A 138 15.46 -40.01 -14.18
CA ARG A 138 15.94 -41.10 -15.03
C ARG A 138 15.92 -40.62 -16.48
N GLY A 139 17.04 -40.85 -17.17
CA GLY A 139 17.34 -40.39 -18.53
C GLY A 139 16.56 -41.07 -19.65
N PRO A 140 16.97 -40.83 -20.91
CA PRO A 140 16.08 -40.73 -22.06
C PRO A 140 15.80 -42.09 -22.71
N THR A 141 14.70 -42.19 -23.45
CA THR A 141 14.51 -43.24 -24.46
C THR A 141 13.95 -42.62 -25.73
N SER A 142 14.59 -42.98 -26.84
CA SER A 142 14.47 -42.44 -28.19
C SER A 142 13.29 -43.03 -28.97
N VAL A 143 12.63 -42.14 -29.74
CA VAL A 143 12.20 -42.26 -31.14
C VAL A 143 11.22 -43.39 -31.54
N LEU A 144 10.06 -42.99 -32.06
CA LEU A 144 9.63 -43.42 -33.40
C LEU A 144 8.75 -42.36 -34.09
N VAL A 145 9.21 -41.93 -35.27
CA VAL A 145 8.51 -41.11 -36.27
C VAL A 145 7.84 -42.05 -37.25
N THR A 146 6.57 -41.81 -37.62
CA THR A 146 6.04 -42.23 -38.93
C THR A 146 5.00 -41.25 -39.47
N ASN A 147 5.04 -41.12 -40.80
CA ASN A 147 4.52 -40.05 -41.65
C ASN A 147 2.99 -40.02 -41.85
N THR A 148 2.55 -38.81 -42.22
CA THR A 148 1.25 -38.33 -42.75
C THR A 148 0.77 -39.09 -44.01
N PRO A 149 -0.53 -39.00 -44.40
CA PRO A 149 -0.87 -37.96 -45.39
C PRO A 149 -2.23 -37.26 -45.21
N VAL A 150 -2.30 -36.10 -45.86
CA VAL A 150 -3.46 -35.20 -46.03
C VAL A 150 -4.38 -35.74 -47.13
N ILE A 151 -5.70 -35.70 -46.91
CA ILE A 151 -6.71 -35.71 -47.98
C ILE A 151 -7.71 -34.57 -47.69
N ALA A 152 -7.93 -33.75 -48.71
CA ALA A 152 -8.87 -32.64 -48.70
C ALA A 152 -10.22 -33.01 -49.34
N ALA A 153 -11.26 -32.34 -48.85
CA ALA A 153 -12.46 -31.87 -49.53
C ALA A 153 -13.74 -32.73 -49.62
N ARG A 154 -14.80 -32.09 -49.07
CA ARG A 154 -16.16 -31.83 -49.61
C ARG A 154 -17.36 -32.58 -49.02
N ALA A 155 -18.45 -31.81 -49.00
CA ALA A 155 -19.64 -31.87 -48.17
C ALA A 155 -20.69 -32.91 -48.61
N ALA A 156 -21.51 -33.37 -47.66
CA ALA A 156 -22.80 -34.01 -47.90
C ALA A 156 -23.83 -33.63 -46.82
N THR A 157 -25.04 -33.37 -47.29
CA THR A 157 -26.28 -32.87 -46.66
C THR A 157 -26.96 -33.94 -45.77
N PRO A 158 -27.90 -33.59 -44.87
CA PRO A 158 -28.34 -34.45 -43.77
C PRO A 158 -29.39 -35.50 -44.18
N THR A 159 -29.37 -36.66 -43.52
CA THR A 159 -30.38 -37.72 -43.63
C THR A 159 -31.07 -37.90 -42.26
N PRO A 160 -32.39 -38.19 -42.23
CA PRO A 160 -33.20 -38.14 -41.01
C PRO A 160 -33.04 -39.38 -40.12
N PHE A 161 -33.21 -39.18 -38.80
CA PHE A 161 -33.15 -40.22 -37.77
C PHE A 161 -34.40 -41.11 -37.75
N PRO A 162 -34.25 -42.42 -37.49
CA PRO A 162 -35.38 -43.34 -37.31
C PRO A 162 -36.06 -43.15 -35.94
N THR A 163 -37.39 -43.22 -35.94
CA THR A 163 -38.27 -43.08 -34.78
C THR A 163 -38.27 -44.36 -33.93
N LEU A 164 -37.99 -44.25 -32.63
CA LEU A 164 -38.10 -45.34 -31.65
C LEU A 164 -39.52 -45.39 -31.03
N PRO A 165 -39.99 -46.58 -30.61
CA PRO A 165 -41.36 -46.76 -30.11
C PRO A 165 -41.60 -46.16 -28.71
N LEU A 166 -42.87 -45.82 -28.48
CA LEU A 166 -43.41 -45.16 -27.30
C LEU A 166 -43.26 -46.03 -26.04
N VAL A 167 -42.40 -45.61 -25.12
CA VAL A 167 -42.33 -46.17 -23.76
C VAL A 167 -43.38 -45.47 -22.90
N THR A 168 -44.32 -46.26 -22.36
CA THR A 168 -45.26 -45.82 -21.33
C THR A 168 -44.51 -45.34 -20.09
N LEU A 169 -44.72 -44.07 -19.72
CA LEU A 169 -44.17 -43.47 -18.51
C LEU A 169 -44.75 -44.19 -17.26
N PRO A 170 -43.91 -44.64 -16.31
CA PRO A 170 -44.40 -45.05 -15.01
C PRO A 170 -44.94 -43.84 -14.24
N THR A 171 -46.03 -44.09 -13.51
CA THR A 171 -46.72 -43.16 -12.62
C THR A 171 -45.74 -42.39 -11.72
N ALA A 172 -45.88 -41.07 -11.68
CA ALA A 172 -45.06 -40.17 -10.87
C ALA A 172 -45.08 -40.60 -9.40
N THR A 173 -43.98 -41.20 -8.96
CA THR A 173 -43.69 -41.33 -7.53
C THR A 173 -43.24 -39.95 -7.08
N THR A 174 -43.94 -39.35 -6.12
CA THR A 174 -43.53 -38.09 -5.49
C THR A 174 -42.19 -38.31 -4.79
N THR A 175 -41.09 -37.98 -5.47
CA THR A 175 -39.79 -37.85 -4.83
C THR A 175 -39.93 -36.84 -3.70
N PRO A 176 -39.51 -37.14 -2.46
CA PRO A 176 -39.48 -36.12 -1.42
C PRO A 176 -38.56 -34.99 -1.90
N THR A 177 -39.16 -33.84 -2.18
CA THR A 177 -38.43 -32.59 -2.44
C THR A 177 -37.55 -32.37 -1.22
N LEU A 178 -36.22 -32.40 -1.42
CA LEU A 178 -35.30 -31.95 -0.39
C LEU A 178 -35.77 -30.55 0.04
N PRO A 179 -35.88 -30.28 1.36
CA PRO A 179 -36.20 -28.92 1.80
C PRO A 179 -35.22 -27.95 1.14
N PRO A 180 -35.66 -26.76 0.71
CA PRO A 180 -34.74 -25.76 0.20
C PRO A 180 -33.59 -25.62 1.20
N SER A 181 -32.34 -25.66 0.71
CA SER A 181 -31.19 -25.31 1.56
C SER A 181 -31.56 -24.05 2.32
N PRO A 182 -31.41 -24.03 3.67
CA PRO A 182 -31.77 -22.85 4.44
C PRO A 182 -31.02 -21.67 3.82
N VAL A 183 -31.78 -20.71 3.30
CA VAL A 183 -31.23 -19.41 2.96
C VAL A 183 -30.52 -18.94 4.23
N PRO A 184 -29.22 -18.58 4.17
CA PRO A 184 -28.49 -18.15 5.35
C PRO A 184 -29.33 -17.10 6.07
N THR A 185 -29.75 -17.39 7.30
CA THR A 185 -30.51 -16.42 8.08
C THR A 185 -29.63 -15.18 8.19
N GLU A 186 -30.06 -14.07 7.57
CA GLU A 186 -29.35 -12.81 7.69
C GLU A 186 -29.28 -12.47 9.18
N VAL A 187 -28.06 -12.46 9.73
CA VAL A 187 -27.85 -12.03 11.11
C VAL A 187 -28.32 -10.58 11.19
N PRO A 188 -29.38 -10.26 11.96
CA PRO A 188 -29.90 -8.90 12.00
C PRO A 188 -28.82 -7.95 12.51
N ILE A 189 -28.54 -6.91 11.73
CA ILE A 189 -27.59 -5.86 12.10
C ILE A 189 -28.38 -4.80 12.87
N PRO A 190 -28.05 -4.48 14.14
CA PRO A 190 -28.67 -3.38 14.85
C PRO A 190 -28.54 -2.06 14.06
N VAL A 191 -29.51 -1.16 14.15
CA VAL A 191 -29.45 0.15 13.43
C VAL A 191 -28.39 1.09 13.98
N ALA A 192 -27.93 0.86 15.21
CA ALA A 192 -26.80 1.56 15.81
C ALA A 192 -26.12 0.63 16.80
N TRP A 193 -24.80 0.77 16.94
CA TRP A 193 -24.01 0.03 17.91
C TRP A 193 -22.75 0.80 18.28
N GLN A 194 -22.34 0.73 19.54
CA GLN A 194 -21.10 1.35 20.00
C GLN A 194 -20.35 0.44 20.98
N GLY A 195 -19.13 0.10 20.60
CA GLY A 195 -18.26 -0.76 21.38
C GLY A 195 -17.70 -0.05 22.61
N GLN A 196 -17.73 -0.76 23.73
CA GLN A 196 -17.09 -0.36 24.98
C GLN A 196 -15.68 -0.95 25.06
N GLY A 197 -14.78 -0.32 25.83
CA GLY A 197 -13.44 -0.88 26.11
C GLY A 197 -12.34 -0.52 25.10
N PHE A 198 -12.67 0.16 24.00
CA PHE A 198 -11.64 0.75 23.16
C PHE A 198 -10.89 1.87 23.92
N ARG A 199 -9.58 1.95 23.69
CA ARG A 199 -8.73 3.02 24.23
C ARG A 199 -8.03 3.70 23.07
N PHE A 200 -8.13 5.02 23.01
CA PHE A 200 -7.45 5.82 22.00
C PHE A 200 -5.94 5.71 22.13
N VAL A 201 -5.27 5.55 20.99
CA VAL A 201 -3.80 5.52 20.90
C VAL A 201 -3.37 6.49 19.82
N GLN A 202 -2.70 7.57 20.21
CA GLN A 202 -2.17 8.52 19.24
C GLN A 202 -0.98 7.92 18.50
N GLN A 203 -0.95 8.07 17.18
CA GLN A 203 0.20 7.69 16.38
C GLN A 203 1.33 8.71 16.54
N THR A 204 2.56 8.20 16.44
CA THR A 204 3.73 8.98 16.06
C THR A 204 4.00 8.84 14.56
N TRP A 205 5.04 9.50 14.06
CA TRP A 205 5.46 9.45 12.65
C TRP A 205 5.48 8.02 12.08
N ASN A 206 4.75 7.77 10.98
CA ASN A 206 4.64 6.48 10.29
C ASN A 206 4.24 5.27 11.17
N THR A 207 3.49 5.50 12.27
CA THR A 207 3.02 4.43 13.18
C THR A 207 1.50 4.24 13.20
N CYS A 208 0.79 4.69 12.16
CA CYS A 208 -0.67 4.53 12.08
C CYS A 208 -1.11 3.06 12.19
N GLY A 209 -0.40 2.13 11.56
CA GLY A 209 -0.67 0.68 11.66
C GLY A 209 -0.51 0.15 13.10
N PRO A 210 0.69 0.23 13.71
CA PRO A 210 0.91 -0.18 15.11
C PRO A 210 -0.06 0.48 16.10
N ALA A 211 -0.37 1.78 15.91
CA ALA A 211 -1.31 2.49 16.77
C ALA A 211 -2.73 1.89 16.65
N ASN A 212 -3.26 1.72 15.43
CA ASN A 212 -4.59 1.14 15.22
C ASN A 212 -4.68 -0.30 15.73
N LEU A 213 -3.65 -1.12 15.47
CA LEU A 213 -3.60 -2.47 16.00
C LEU A 213 -3.62 -2.47 17.53
N THR A 214 -2.88 -1.57 18.16
CA THR A 214 -2.88 -1.43 19.63
C THR A 214 -4.27 -1.06 20.18
N GLN A 215 -5.02 -0.16 19.51
CA GLN A 215 -6.40 0.17 19.91
C GLN A 215 -7.30 -1.07 19.91
N VAL A 216 -7.17 -1.91 18.87
CA VAL A 216 -7.92 -3.17 18.77
C VAL A 216 -7.45 -4.21 19.79
N LEU A 217 -6.15 -4.31 20.06
CA LEU A 217 -5.63 -5.22 21.09
C LEU A 217 -6.15 -4.84 22.48
N TYR A 218 -6.24 -3.54 22.79
CA TYR A 218 -6.89 -3.08 24.02
C TYR A 218 -8.37 -3.50 24.09
N TYR A 219 -9.09 -3.37 22.97
CA TYR A 219 -10.48 -3.83 22.88
C TYR A 219 -10.61 -5.36 23.07
N MET A 220 -9.61 -6.13 22.60
CA MET A 220 -9.51 -7.58 22.83
C MET A 220 -9.03 -7.94 24.26
N GLY A 221 -8.90 -6.97 25.16
CA GLY A 221 -8.49 -7.18 26.56
C GLY A 221 -6.98 -7.30 26.79
N LEU A 222 -6.14 -7.07 25.77
CA LEU A 222 -4.69 -7.11 25.91
C LEU A 222 -4.11 -5.74 26.21
N ASN A 223 -3.46 -5.58 27.36
CA ASN A 223 -2.78 -4.35 27.74
C ASN A 223 -1.31 -4.32 27.25
N ILE A 224 -1.12 -4.41 25.93
CA ILE A 224 0.21 -4.31 25.30
C ILE A 224 0.47 -2.85 24.90
N ALA A 225 1.65 -2.33 25.26
CA ALA A 225 2.00 -0.95 24.92
C ALA A 225 2.26 -0.78 23.41
N LYS A 226 1.83 0.35 22.82
CA LYS A 226 2.09 0.68 21.41
C LYS A 226 3.54 0.50 21.01
N ASP A 227 4.48 0.86 21.87
CA ASP A 227 5.90 0.82 21.56
C ASP A 227 6.45 -0.61 21.45
N GLU A 228 5.83 -1.59 22.13
CA GLU A 228 6.13 -3.01 21.93
C GLU A 228 5.67 -3.46 20.54
N VAL A 229 4.42 -3.14 20.18
CA VAL A 229 3.85 -3.44 18.86
C VAL A 229 4.68 -2.78 17.75
N THR A 230 5.05 -1.51 17.94
CA THR A 230 5.84 -0.72 16.98
C THR A 230 7.23 -1.31 16.80
N ARG A 231 7.91 -1.75 17.87
CA ARG A 231 9.25 -2.34 17.77
C ARG A 231 9.26 -3.64 16.98
N TYR A 232 8.17 -4.40 17.01
CA TYR A 232 8.03 -5.60 16.20
C TYR A 232 7.73 -5.26 14.74
N LEU A 233 6.69 -4.46 14.50
CA LEU A 233 6.20 -4.14 13.16
C LEU A 233 7.10 -3.19 12.38
N LYS A 234 7.87 -2.36 13.07
CA LYS A 234 8.81 -1.39 12.49
C LYS A 234 10.21 -1.62 13.09
N PRO A 235 10.91 -2.70 12.72
CA PRO A 235 12.25 -2.97 13.23
C PRO A 235 13.26 -1.87 12.84
N SER A 236 12.94 -1.06 11.83
CA SER A 236 13.64 0.18 11.49
C SER A 236 12.71 1.39 11.62
N THR A 237 13.22 2.47 12.19
CA THR A 237 12.48 3.73 12.35
C THR A 237 12.25 4.46 11.03
N GLU A 238 12.97 4.08 9.98
CA GLU A 238 12.89 4.70 8.65
C GLU A 238 11.85 4.04 7.74
N ASP A 239 11.35 2.85 8.12
CA ASP A 239 10.24 2.21 7.41
C ASP A 239 9.03 3.17 7.41
N ARG A 240 8.48 3.44 6.22
CA ARG A 240 7.39 4.40 6.02
C ARG A 240 6.01 3.77 6.02
N ASN A 241 5.90 2.45 5.92
CA ASN A 241 4.64 1.76 5.81
C ASN A 241 4.67 0.41 6.55
N VAL A 242 3.75 0.23 7.50
CA VAL A 242 3.45 -1.12 8.00
C VAL A 242 2.33 -1.67 7.14
N SER A 243 2.62 -2.73 6.41
CA SER A 243 1.66 -3.40 5.53
C SER A 243 0.61 -4.17 6.33
N PRO A 244 -0.62 -4.34 5.79
CA PRO A 244 -1.69 -5.07 6.48
C PRO A 244 -1.31 -6.50 6.90
N TRP A 245 -0.55 -7.18 6.06
CA TRP A 245 -0.11 -8.56 6.32
C TRP A 245 0.85 -8.65 7.51
N GLU A 246 1.67 -7.61 7.77
CA GLU A 246 2.59 -7.58 8.91
C GLU A 246 1.81 -7.51 10.22
N MET A 247 0.73 -6.72 10.26
CA MET A 247 -0.18 -6.68 11.40
C MET A 247 -0.88 -8.02 11.63
N VAL A 248 -1.33 -8.68 10.55
CA VAL A 248 -1.93 -10.02 10.64
C VAL A 248 -0.91 -11.04 11.15
N ASN A 249 0.32 -11.01 10.66
CA ASN A 249 1.40 -11.89 11.08
C ASN A 249 1.82 -11.64 12.54
N TYR A 250 1.85 -10.39 12.99
CA TYR A 250 2.09 -10.08 14.40
C TYR A 250 1.06 -10.76 15.31
N VAL A 251 -0.22 -10.73 14.95
CA VAL A 251 -1.25 -11.41 15.75
C VAL A 251 -1.10 -12.93 15.66
N ASN A 252 -0.98 -13.49 14.45
CA ASN A 252 -1.02 -14.95 14.25
C ASN A 252 0.28 -15.67 14.64
N GLU A 253 1.45 -15.12 14.28
CA GLU A 253 2.72 -15.76 14.58
C GLU A 253 3.24 -15.29 15.95
N HIS A 254 3.35 -13.98 16.16
CA HIS A 254 3.98 -13.48 17.38
C HIS A 254 3.08 -13.59 18.63
N LEU A 255 1.83 -13.11 18.59
CA LEU A 255 0.96 -13.21 19.76
C LEU A 255 0.46 -14.64 19.98
N ASN A 256 -0.05 -15.30 18.94
CA ASN A 256 -0.66 -16.62 19.10
C ASN A 256 0.36 -17.73 19.21
N LYS A 257 1.16 -17.97 18.17
CA LYS A 257 2.06 -19.12 18.14
C LYS A 257 3.26 -18.98 19.08
N GLU A 258 3.92 -17.82 19.10
CA GLU A 258 5.13 -17.61 19.92
C GLU A 258 4.79 -17.33 21.40
N ARG A 259 3.75 -16.54 21.68
CA ARG A 259 3.38 -16.13 23.05
C ARG A 259 2.19 -16.90 23.66
N GLY A 260 1.51 -17.75 22.89
CA GLY A 260 0.38 -18.54 23.38
C GLY A 260 -0.88 -17.73 23.69
N ILE A 261 -0.99 -16.50 23.18
CA ILE A 261 -2.16 -15.64 23.37
C ILE A 261 -3.22 -16.01 22.32
N PRO A 262 -4.41 -16.52 22.67
CA PRO A 262 -5.35 -17.12 21.73
C PRO A 262 -6.12 -16.07 20.91
N LEU A 263 -5.42 -15.16 20.24
CA LEU A 263 -5.98 -14.26 19.23
C LEU A 263 -5.59 -14.72 17.83
N LYS A 264 -6.43 -14.43 16.86
CA LYS A 264 -6.12 -14.58 15.44
C LYS A 264 -6.47 -13.30 14.70
N ALA A 265 -5.89 -13.13 13.54
CA ALA A 265 -6.24 -12.08 12.61
C ALA A 265 -6.36 -12.61 11.19
N LEU A 266 -7.20 -11.95 10.40
CA LEU A 266 -7.24 -12.12 8.95
C LEU A 266 -7.42 -10.77 8.28
N MET A 267 -7.10 -10.71 6.99
CA MET A 267 -7.39 -9.57 6.13
C MET A 267 -8.10 -10.03 4.86
N ARG A 268 -8.90 -9.14 4.29
CA ARG A 268 -9.61 -9.34 3.02
C ARG A 268 -9.76 -8.00 2.29
N VAL A 269 -10.13 -8.08 1.02
CA VAL A 269 -10.54 -6.94 0.18
C VAL A 269 -12.03 -7.06 -0.16
N GLY A 270 -12.60 -6.00 -0.71
CA GLY A 270 -14.01 -5.98 -1.12
C GLY A 270 -14.99 -5.94 0.05
N GLY A 271 -14.62 -5.34 1.19
CA GLY A 271 -15.58 -5.11 2.25
C GLY A 271 -16.70 -4.15 1.85
N ASP A 272 -17.80 -4.17 2.61
CA ASP A 272 -18.88 -3.19 2.49
C ASP A 272 -19.42 -2.78 3.86
N LEU A 273 -20.25 -1.74 3.89
CA LEU A 273 -20.80 -1.18 5.12
C LEU A 273 -21.55 -2.23 5.95
N SER A 274 -22.34 -3.08 5.30
CA SER A 274 -23.14 -4.10 5.97
C SER A 274 -22.26 -5.15 6.64
N LEU A 275 -21.20 -5.60 5.96
CA LEU A 275 -20.23 -6.53 6.52
C LEU A 275 -19.49 -5.92 7.72
N ILE A 276 -19.00 -4.68 7.59
CA ILE A 276 -18.27 -4.02 8.68
C ILE A 276 -19.17 -3.81 9.90
N LYS A 277 -20.41 -3.32 9.71
CA LYS A 277 -21.38 -3.18 10.79
C LYS A 277 -21.66 -4.51 11.48
N ARG A 278 -21.84 -5.59 10.71
CA ARG A 278 -22.08 -6.94 11.23
C ARG A 278 -20.93 -7.43 12.10
N LEU A 279 -19.69 -7.27 11.65
CA LEU A 279 -18.50 -7.67 12.40
C LEU A 279 -18.36 -6.85 13.69
N VAL A 280 -18.48 -5.53 13.59
CA VAL A 280 -18.33 -4.61 14.71
C VAL A 280 -19.43 -4.81 15.75
N ALA A 281 -20.70 -4.96 15.34
CA ALA A 281 -21.82 -5.22 16.24
C ALA A 281 -21.70 -6.54 17.02
N ASN A 282 -20.99 -7.52 16.47
CA ASN A 282 -20.70 -8.80 17.12
C ASN A 282 -19.35 -8.78 17.87
N GLY A 283 -18.75 -7.61 18.08
CA GLY A 283 -17.58 -7.42 18.91
C GLY A 283 -16.28 -7.98 18.33
N PHE A 284 -16.17 -8.04 17.00
CA PHE A 284 -14.91 -8.32 16.32
C PHE A 284 -14.12 -7.01 16.14
N GLY A 285 -12.80 -7.07 16.32
CA GLY A 285 -11.94 -5.90 16.17
C GLY A 285 -11.67 -5.62 14.71
N VAL A 286 -12.13 -4.47 14.19
CA VAL A 286 -12.04 -4.14 12.77
C VAL A 286 -11.16 -2.92 12.53
N ILE A 287 -10.19 -3.07 11.62
CA ILE A 287 -9.32 -2.00 11.12
C ILE A 287 -9.51 -1.90 9.62
N LEU A 288 -9.75 -0.70 9.11
CA LEU A 288 -9.78 -0.39 7.69
C LEU A 288 -8.47 0.30 7.29
N GLU A 289 -8.06 0.15 6.04
CA GLU A 289 -7.04 1.01 5.43
C GLU A 289 -7.70 1.89 4.38
N LYS A 290 -7.46 3.20 4.43
CA LYS A 290 -8.12 4.16 3.53
C LYS A 290 -7.17 5.27 3.10
N GLY A 291 -7.53 5.94 2.02
CA GLY A 291 -6.89 7.18 1.64
C GLY A 291 -7.07 8.28 2.68
N TYR A 292 -6.07 9.12 2.80
CA TYR A 292 -6.09 10.29 3.66
C TYR A 292 -5.33 11.43 2.98
N PHE A 293 -5.97 12.60 2.91
CA PHE A 293 -5.39 13.76 2.28
C PHE A 293 -4.99 14.77 3.36
N VAL A 294 -3.70 15.12 3.37
CA VAL A 294 -3.16 16.17 4.23
C VAL A 294 -2.90 17.39 3.37
N ALA A 295 -3.52 18.52 3.71
CA ALA A 295 -3.32 19.77 2.99
C ALA A 295 -1.82 20.14 2.99
N GLY A 296 -1.25 20.39 1.81
CA GLY A 296 0.17 20.71 1.63
C GLY A 296 1.12 19.51 1.60
N GLU A 297 0.72 18.33 2.10
CA GLU A 297 1.53 17.12 2.00
C GLU A 297 1.01 16.14 0.94
N GLY A 298 -0.28 16.20 0.58
CA GLY A 298 -0.92 15.38 -0.44
C GLY A 298 -1.58 14.11 0.11
N TRP A 299 -1.80 13.15 -0.79
CA TRP A 299 -2.41 11.86 -0.46
C TRP A 299 -1.44 10.91 0.26
N MET A 300 -1.96 10.14 1.22
CA MET A 300 -1.27 9.06 1.92
C MET A 300 -2.23 7.95 2.34
N GLY A 301 -1.71 6.76 2.62
CA GLY A 301 -2.45 5.68 3.28
C GLY A 301 -2.61 5.93 4.78
N HIS A 302 -3.75 5.53 5.34
CA HIS A 302 -4.04 5.67 6.76
C HIS A 302 -4.96 4.56 7.26
N TYR A 303 -4.64 4.01 8.43
CA TYR A 303 -5.49 3.02 9.09
C TYR A 303 -6.53 3.67 9.98
N LEU A 304 -7.69 3.02 10.09
CA LEU A 304 -8.82 3.49 10.87
C LEU A 304 -9.47 2.32 11.64
N THR A 305 -9.54 2.43 12.96
CA THR A 305 -10.25 1.46 13.81
C THR A 305 -11.73 1.84 13.90
N ILE A 306 -12.63 0.89 13.64
CA ILE A 306 -14.07 1.11 13.74
C ILE A 306 -14.54 0.71 15.15
N GLN A 307 -15.09 1.68 15.88
CA GLN A 307 -15.58 1.50 17.25
C GLN A 307 -17.12 1.35 17.30
N GLY A 308 -17.82 1.83 16.29
CA GLY A 308 -19.28 1.77 16.26
C GLY A 308 -19.86 2.45 15.04
N TYR A 309 -21.18 2.53 15.00
CA TYR A 309 -21.93 3.13 13.90
C TYR A 309 -23.34 3.53 14.32
N ASP A 310 -23.93 4.44 13.57
CA ASP A 310 -25.31 4.91 13.75
C ASP A 310 -25.95 5.20 12.38
N ASP A 311 -26.92 4.37 12.01
CA ASP A 311 -27.61 4.48 10.71
C ASP A 311 -28.53 5.68 10.62
N ALA A 312 -29.04 6.19 11.75
CA ALA A 312 -29.83 7.42 11.75
C ALA A 312 -28.97 8.63 11.36
N ARG A 313 -27.66 8.56 11.62
CA ARG A 313 -26.68 9.59 11.27
C ARG A 313 -25.96 9.30 9.96
N SER A 314 -26.00 8.05 9.49
CA SER A 314 -25.17 7.55 8.41
C SER A 314 -23.67 7.73 8.68
N GLU A 315 -23.24 7.44 9.91
CA GLU A 315 -21.87 7.68 10.38
C GLU A 315 -21.29 6.46 11.09
N PHE A 316 -20.00 6.19 10.87
CA PHE A 316 -19.21 5.33 11.75
C PHE A 316 -18.64 6.19 12.88
N HIS A 317 -18.63 5.63 14.09
CA HIS A 317 -17.78 6.12 15.17
C HIS A 317 -16.41 5.44 15.05
N VAL A 318 -15.37 6.25 14.84
CA VAL A 318 -14.03 5.79 14.48
C VAL A 318 -12.99 6.31 15.44
N LEU A 319 -11.93 5.52 15.65
CA LEU A 319 -10.74 5.92 16.37
C LEU A 319 -9.61 6.17 15.39
N ASP A 320 -9.53 7.41 14.91
CA ASP A 320 -8.50 7.88 14.01
C ASP A 320 -7.25 8.24 14.81
N THR A 321 -6.18 7.47 14.65
CA THR A 321 -4.93 7.63 15.43
C THR A 321 -4.22 8.96 15.18
N TYR A 322 -4.60 9.70 14.14
CA TYR A 322 -4.12 11.04 13.83
C TYR A 322 -5.05 12.14 14.35
N ARG A 323 -6.37 11.97 14.22
CA ARG A 323 -7.38 13.01 14.54
C ARG A 323 -8.15 12.82 15.85
N GLY A 324 -8.01 11.69 16.51
CA GLY A 324 -8.80 11.33 17.69
C GLY A 324 -10.10 10.58 17.36
N ALA A 325 -10.86 10.26 18.40
CA ALA A 325 -12.18 9.66 18.30
C ALA A 325 -13.17 10.65 17.65
N ARG A 326 -13.92 10.21 16.65
CA ARG A 326 -14.88 11.06 15.92
C ARG A 326 -15.92 10.26 15.18
N TRP A 327 -16.98 10.94 14.76
CA TRP A 327 -17.92 10.43 13.78
C TRP A 327 -17.44 10.80 12.38
N GLU A 328 -17.56 9.87 11.43
CA GLU A 328 -17.26 10.10 10.02
C GLU A 328 -18.34 9.45 9.15
N ASN A 329 -18.78 10.19 8.14
CA ASN A 329 -19.88 9.78 7.27
C ASN A 329 -19.53 8.50 6.50
N TYR A 330 -20.51 7.62 6.32
CA TYR A 330 -20.36 6.36 5.59
C TYR A 330 -19.83 6.55 4.17
N ARG A 331 -20.33 7.57 3.46
CA ARG A 331 -19.91 7.89 2.09
C ARG A 331 -18.45 8.35 2.05
N ASP A 332 -18.08 9.27 2.93
CA ASP A 332 -16.70 9.79 3.02
C ASP A 332 -15.69 8.68 3.33
N ILE A 333 -16.07 7.74 4.21
CA ILE A 333 -15.26 6.55 4.49
C ILE A 333 -15.18 5.68 3.24
N ASP A 334 -16.30 5.31 2.62
CA ASP A 334 -16.32 4.40 1.47
C ASP A 334 -15.53 4.96 0.27
N GLU A 335 -15.65 6.26 -0.02
CA GLU A 335 -14.88 6.94 -1.08
C GLU A 335 -13.36 6.86 -0.86
N ARG A 336 -12.91 6.95 0.40
CA ARG A 336 -11.49 6.83 0.76
C ARG A 336 -11.04 5.38 0.89
N TRP A 337 -11.94 4.50 1.33
CA TRP A 337 -11.70 3.08 1.52
C TRP A 337 -11.63 2.34 0.18
N GLN A 338 -12.37 2.80 -0.83
CA GLN A 338 -12.23 2.40 -2.23
C GLN A 338 -10.77 2.46 -2.67
N GLN A 339 -10.00 3.48 -2.25
CA GLN A 339 -8.63 3.69 -2.71
C GLN A 339 -7.65 2.60 -2.28
N PHE A 340 -8.08 1.70 -1.38
CA PHE A 340 -7.37 0.53 -0.88
C PHE A 340 -8.18 -0.75 -1.12
N ASN A 341 -8.94 -0.80 -2.21
CA ASN A 341 -9.78 -1.95 -2.59
C ASN A 341 -10.72 -2.45 -1.48
N ARG A 342 -11.16 -1.52 -0.61
CA ARG A 342 -11.95 -1.79 0.59
C ARG A 342 -11.35 -2.88 1.48
N LEU A 343 -10.03 -2.76 1.71
CA LEU A 343 -9.26 -3.63 2.58
C LEU A 343 -9.69 -3.49 4.04
N TYR A 344 -9.90 -4.62 4.70
CA TYR A 344 -10.17 -4.67 6.13
C TYR A 344 -9.38 -5.79 6.80
N ILE A 345 -9.06 -5.57 8.07
CA ILE A 345 -8.43 -6.53 8.97
C ILE A 345 -9.41 -6.81 10.09
N VAL A 346 -9.54 -8.07 10.46
CA VAL A 346 -10.33 -8.53 11.60
C VAL A 346 -9.42 -9.22 12.59
N VAL A 347 -9.41 -8.75 13.84
CA VAL A 347 -8.73 -9.37 14.99
C VAL A 347 -9.77 -9.95 15.92
N TYR A 348 -9.57 -11.18 16.37
CA TYR A 348 -10.60 -11.95 17.07
C TYR A 348 -10.03 -13.05 17.98
N PRO A 349 -10.74 -13.44 19.05
CA PRO A 349 -10.38 -14.61 19.84
C PRO A 349 -10.47 -15.90 19.01
N ALA A 350 -9.47 -16.77 19.11
CA ALA A 350 -9.33 -17.97 18.30
C ALA A 350 -10.55 -18.91 18.43
N GLU A 351 -11.14 -18.99 19.62
CA GLU A 351 -12.35 -19.77 19.90
C GLU A 351 -13.61 -19.27 19.15
N ARG A 352 -13.62 -18.01 18.70
CA ARG A 352 -14.72 -17.39 17.94
C ARG A 352 -14.54 -17.50 16.42
N GLU A 353 -13.56 -18.25 15.94
CA GLU A 353 -13.29 -18.40 14.50
C GLU A 353 -14.49 -18.91 13.69
N ARG A 354 -15.25 -19.87 14.24
CA ARG A 354 -16.46 -20.39 13.57
C ARG A 354 -17.57 -19.34 13.49
N GLU A 355 -17.72 -18.52 14.52
CA GLU A 355 -18.68 -17.43 14.54
C GLU A 355 -18.29 -16.38 13.50
N LEU A 356 -17.01 -16.00 13.45
CA LEU A 356 -16.49 -15.08 12.43
C LEU A 356 -16.76 -15.60 11.02
N ALA A 357 -16.51 -16.88 10.76
CA ALA A 357 -16.77 -17.49 9.45
C ALA A 357 -18.24 -17.34 9.02
N ILE A 358 -19.19 -17.53 9.94
CA ILE A 358 -20.63 -17.32 9.68
C ILE A 358 -20.92 -15.85 9.33
N LEU A 359 -20.33 -14.90 10.06
CA LEU A 359 -20.56 -13.47 9.83
C LEU A 359 -19.92 -12.95 8.53
N LEU A 360 -18.75 -13.48 8.16
CA LEU A 360 -18.11 -13.19 6.87
C LEU A 360 -18.95 -13.74 5.69
N GLY A 361 -19.71 -14.82 5.91
CA GLY A 361 -20.45 -15.49 4.86
C GLY A 361 -19.51 -15.91 3.73
N ALA A 362 -19.84 -15.53 2.49
CA ALA A 362 -19.02 -15.86 1.34
C ALA A 362 -17.60 -15.24 1.39
N HIS A 363 -17.39 -14.13 2.12
CA HIS A 363 -16.05 -13.55 2.31
C HIS A 363 -15.10 -14.39 3.17
N GLN A 364 -15.61 -15.47 3.80
CA GLN A 364 -14.74 -16.47 4.40
C GLN A 364 -13.76 -17.02 3.36
N ASP A 365 -14.25 -17.28 2.15
CA ASP A 365 -13.44 -17.63 1.00
C ASP A 365 -12.69 -16.38 0.48
N VAL A 366 -11.36 -16.51 0.46
CA VAL A 366 -10.46 -15.47 -0.04
C VAL A 366 -10.72 -15.20 -1.52
N THR A 367 -10.94 -16.26 -2.31
CA THR A 367 -11.17 -16.16 -3.76
C THR A 367 -12.45 -15.41 -4.05
N TYR A 368 -13.53 -15.74 -3.32
CA TYR A 368 -14.79 -15.00 -3.40
C TYR A 368 -14.58 -13.52 -3.11
N SER A 369 -13.87 -13.19 -2.02
CA SER A 369 -13.62 -11.79 -1.63
C SER A 369 -12.89 -11.00 -2.73
N ILE A 370 -11.90 -11.63 -3.38
CA ILE A 370 -11.15 -11.03 -4.50
C ILE A 370 -12.04 -10.86 -5.73
N GLN A 371 -12.86 -11.86 -6.07
CA GLN A 371 -13.78 -11.80 -7.21
C GLN A 371 -14.88 -10.74 -7.00
N TYR A 372 -15.39 -10.62 -5.77
CA TYR A 372 -16.34 -9.58 -5.39
C TYR A 372 -15.71 -8.17 -5.48
N ALA A 373 -14.47 -8.01 -4.99
CA ALA A 373 -13.72 -6.77 -5.15
C ALA A 373 -13.51 -6.42 -6.64
N LEU A 374 -13.16 -7.41 -7.47
CA LEU A 374 -13.02 -7.24 -8.91
C LEU A 374 -14.33 -6.81 -9.58
N SER A 375 -15.46 -7.47 -9.26
CA SER A 375 -16.75 -7.12 -9.86
C SER A 375 -17.15 -5.68 -9.50
N ARG A 376 -16.95 -5.29 -8.24
CA ARG A 376 -17.24 -3.94 -7.77
C ARG A 376 -16.33 -2.90 -8.43
N ALA A 377 -15.04 -3.18 -8.55
CA ALA A 377 -14.09 -2.30 -9.25
C ALA A 377 -14.45 -2.12 -10.74
N LYS A 378 -14.97 -3.17 -11.39
CA LYS A 378 -15.46 -3.10 -12.78
C LYS A 378 -16.71 -2.25 -12.90
N GLU A 379 -17.68 -2.44 -12.02
CA GLU A 379 -18.88 -1.60 -11.96
C GLU A 379 -18.51 -0.12 -11.75
N GLU A 380 -17.63 0.17 -10.80
CA GLU A 380 -17.14 1.52 -10.52
C GLU A 380 -16.42 2.14 -11.71
N ALA A 381 -15.57 1.38 -12.40
CA ALA A 381 -14.89 1.82 -13.62
C ALA A 381 -15.85 1.98 -14.81
N SER A 382 -16.97 1.24 -14.85
CA SER A 382 -18.03 1.43 -15.84
C SER A 382 -18.86 2.69 -15.58
N LEU A 383 -19.17 2.97 -14.32
CA LEU A 383 -19.92 4.15 -13.90
C LEU A 383 -19.09 5.44 -13.96
N GLN A 384 -17.80 5.34 -13.63
CA GLN A 384 -16.84 6.44 -13.62
C GLN A 384 -15.54 6.01 -14.34
N PRO A 385 -15.52 6.03 -15.69
CA PRO A 385 -14.37 5.58 -16.47
C PRO A 385 -13.09 6.39 -16.25
N ASP A 386 -13.21 7.57 -15.65
CA ASP A 386 -12.12 8.48 -15.29
C ASP A 386 -11.61 8.31 -13.84
N ASN A 387 -12.22 7.42 -13.03
CA ASN A 387 -11.76 7.13 -11.67
C ASN A 387 -10.50 6.25 -11.67
N PRO A 388 -9.31 6.76 -11.34
CA PRO A 388 -8.07 5.98 -11.38
C PRO A 388 -8.03 4.85 -10.34
N PHE A 389 -8.69 5.01 -9.19
CA PHE A 389 -8.70 4.01 -8.12
C PHE A 389 -9.53 2.78 -8.49
N ALA A 390 -10.64 2.95 -9.22
CA ALA A 390 -11.44 1.83 -9.70
C ALA A 390 -10.61 0.91 -10.63
N TRP A 391 -9.88 1.50 -11.57
CA TRP A 391 -8.95 0.77 -12.44
C TRP A 391 -7.79 0.14 -11.66
N PHE A 392 -7.23 0.83 -10.66
CA PHE A 392 -6.19 0.27 -9.82
C PHE A 392 -6.67 -0.93 -8.98
N ASN A 393 -7.87 -0.86 -8.41
CA ASN A 393 -8.47 -1.95 -7.66
C ASN A 393 -8.77 -3.15 -8.55
N MET A 394 -9.22 -2.90 -9.78
CA MET A 394 -9.40 -3.94 -10.80
C MET A 394 -8.07 -4.64 -11.09
N GLY A 395 -7.00 -3.86 -11.33
CA GLY A 395 -5.64 -4.38 -11.53
C GLY A 395 -5.14 -5.19 -10.34
N SER A 396 -5.32 -4.68 -9.12
CA SER A 396 -4.93 -5.37 -7.88
C SER A 396 -5.69 -6.67 -7.69
N SER A 397 -6.98 -6.70 -8.00
CA SER A 397 -7.78 -7.93 -7.92
C SER A 397 -7.36 -8.95 -8.98
N TYR A 398 -7.01 -8.51 -10.20
CA TYR A 398 -6.42 -9.40 -11.21
C TYR A 398 -5.07 -9.98 -10.78
N VAL A 399 -4.20 -9.20 -10.11
CA VAL A 399 -2.94 -9.72 -9.53
C VAL A 399 -3.21 -10.81 -8.50
N LEU A 400 -4.16 -10.60 -7.60
CA LEU A 400 -4.55 -11.59 -6.59
C LEU A 400 -5.16 -12.86 -7.22
N LEU A 401 -5.75 -12.75 -8.41
CA LEU A 401 -6.20 -13.88 -9.24
C LEU A 401 -5.11 -14.43 -10.19
N ARG A 402 -3.90 -13.86 -10.15
CA ARG A 402 -2.74 -14.19 -11.01
C ARG A 402 -2.97 -13.97 -12.51
N ASP A 403 -3.92 -13.11 -12.86
CA ASP A 403 -4.13 -12.64 -14.23
C ASP A 403 -3.30 -11.37 -14.49
N TYR A 404 -1.99 -11.55 -14.59
CA TYR A 404 -1.04 -10.44 -14.68
C TYR A 404 -1.20 -9.62 -15.97
N ARG A 405 -1.69 -10.22 -17.07
CA ARG A 405 -1.91 -9.52 -18.33
C ARG A 405 -3.08 -8.53 -18.24
N ASN A 406 -4.21 -8.94 -17.67
CA ASN A 406 -5.32 -8.03 -17.45
C ASN A 406 -5.02 -7.03 -16.33
N ALA A 407 -4.23 -7.41 -15.33
CA ALA A 407 -3.73 -6.49 -14.32
C ALA A 407 -2.94 -5.32 -14.92
N VAL A 408 -1.98 -5.60 -15.80
CA VAL A 408 -1.19 -4.57 -16.49
C VAL A 408 -2.09 -3.60 -17.26
N ARG A 409 -3.05 -4.09 -18.04
CA ARG A 409 -4.01 -3.25 -18.78
C ARG A 409 -4.79 -2.31 -17.85
N ALA A 410 -5.25 -2.83 -16.71
CA ALA A 410 -5.98 -2.04 -15.72
C ALA A 410 -5.07 -1.00 -15.04
N PHE A 411 -3.83 -1.34 -14.70
CA PHE A 411 -2.88 -0.39 -14.11
C PHE A 411 -2.40 0.69 -15.08
N ASP A 412 -2.17 0.36 -16.34
CA ASP A 412 -1.90 1.34 -17.39
C ASP A 412 -3.05 2.34 -17.50
N ARG A 413 -4.29 1.83 -17.50
CA ARG A 413 -5.48 2.67 -17.51
C ARG A 413 -5.56 3.55 -16.27
N ALA A 414 -5.36 2.99 -15.07
CA ALA A 414 -5.39 3.70 -13.80
C ALA A 414 -4.44 4.91 -13.77
N ARG A 415 -3.23 4.77 -14.32
CA ARG A 415 -2.27 5.88 -14.40
C ARG A 415 -2.66 6.95 -15.42
N SER A 416 -3.45 6.59 -16.44
CA SER A 416 -3.77 7.46 -17.59
C SER A 416 -5.08 8.25 -17.48
N VAL A 417 -5.95 7.94 -16.53
CA VAL A 417 -7.29 8.54 -16.41
C VAL A 417 -7.39 9.51 -15.25
N GLY A 418 -8.35 10.45 -15.35
CA GLY A 418 -8.59 11.44 -14.31
C GLY A 418 -7.33 12.23 -13.98
N SER A 419 -7.03 12.35 -12.69
CA SER A 419 -5.79 12.94 -12.18
C SER A 419 -4.60 11.96 -12.15
N GLY A 420 -4.77 10.72 -12.61
CA GLY A 420 -3.82 9.64 -12.40
C GLY A 420 -3.80 9.14 -10.94
N LEU A 421 -2.86 8.24 -10.65
CA LEU A 421 -2.68 7.69 -9.30
C LEU A 421 -1.75 8.56 -8.46
N PRO A 422 -2.02 8.79 -7.17
CA PRO A 422 -1.15 9.60 -6.32
C PRO A 422 0.30 9.13 -6.34
N TRP A 423 1.25 10.06 -6.32
CA TRP A 423 2.68 9.72 -6.38
C TRP A 423 3.17 8.82 -5.22
N ARG A 424 2.50 8.83 -4.06
CA ARG A 424 2.78 7.91 -2.93
C ARG A 424 2.08 6.55 -3.03
N MET A 425 1.33 6.26 -4.10
CA MET A 425 0.53 5.04 -4.17
C MET A 425 1.37 3.77 -3.91
N LEU A 426 2.57 3.70 -4.49
CA LEU A 426 3.48 2.56 -4.34
C LEU A 426 4.28 2.55 -3.03
N TRP A 427 4.02 3.49 -2.11
CA TRP A 427 4.50 3.40 -0.72
C TRP A 427 3.66 2.42 0.09
N TYR A 428 2.39 2.23 -0.30
CA TYR A 428 1.41 1.46 0.45
C TYR A 428 0.90 0.24 -0.31
N GLN A 429 0.89 0.28 -1.65
CA GLN A 429 0.28 -0.76 -2.48
C GLN A 429 1.24 -1.21 -3.60
N PHE A 430 1.63 -2.48 -3.58
CA PHE A 430 2.75 -3.00 -4.38
C PHE A 430 2.34 -3.91 -5.54
N THR A 431 1.05 -4.24 -5.67
CA THR A 431 0.48 -5.13 -6.69
C THR A 431 0.82 -4.70 -8.12
N MET A 432 1.02 -3.40 -8.35
CA MET A 432 1.44 -2.88 -9.65
C MET A 432 2.84 -3.39 -10.05
N TYR A 433 3.82 -3.40 -9.13
CA TYR A 433 5.14 -3.97 -9.43
C TYR A 433 5.04 -5.46 -9.77
N GLU A 434 4.22 -6.19 -9.01
CA GLU A 434 3.99 -7.61 -9.23
C GLU A 434 3.41 -7.90 -10.62
N ALA A 435 2.40 -7.13 -11.04
CA ALA A 435 1.80 -7.28 -12.37
C ALA A 435 2.82 -7.12 -13.49
N TYR A 436 3.58 -6.04 -13.49
CA TYR A 436 4.59 -5.80 -14.53
C TYR A 436 5.70 -6.85 -14.49
N TYR A 437 6.13 -7.27 -13.30
CA TYR A 437 7.16 -8.30 -13.17
C TYR A 437 6.72 -9.64 -13.76
N TYR A 438 5.56 -10.17 -13.37
CA TYR A 438 5.08 -11.46 -13.87
C TYR A 438 4.55 -11.39 -15.32
N ALA A 439 4.24 -10.19 -15.83
CA ALA A 439 4.00 -9.97 -17.25
C ALA A 439 5.29 -9.84 -18.09
N GLY A 440 6.47 -9.95 -17.48
CA GLY A 440 7.77 -9.83 -18.15
C GLY A 440 8.18 -8.38 -18.50
N GLN A 441 7.43 -7.38 -18.02
CA GLN A 441 7.67 -5.95 -18.25
C GLN A 441 8.64 -5.40 -17.20
N TYR A 442 9.87 -5.90 -17.20
CA TYR A 442 10.87 -5.59 -16.17
C TYR A 442 11.34 -4.13 -16.21
N ASN A 443 11.39 -3.50 -17.39
CA ASN A 443 11.78 -2.09 -17.51
C ASN A 443 10.76 -1.17 -16.83
N GLU A 444 9.47 -1.49 -16.93
CA GLU A 444 8.37 -0.76 -16.30
C GLU A 444 8.44 -0.86 -14.77
N VAL A 445 8.78 -2.03 -14.23
CA VAL A 445 9.05 -2.20 -12.79
C VAL A 445 10.20 -1.29 -12.34
N ILE A 446 11.32 -1.29 -13.07
CA ILE A 446 12.49 -0.47 -12.74
C ILE A 446 12.14 1.02 -12.82
N ALA A 447 11.45 1.46 -13.88
CA ALA A 447 11.04 2.86 -14.05
C ALA A 447 10.10 3.33 -12.93
N LEU A 448 9.11 2.51 -12.55
CA LEU A 448 8.22 2.82 -11.42
C LEU A 448 8.97 2.84 -10.10
N ALA A 449 9.90 1.91 -9.88
CA ALA A 449 10.71 1.86 -8.67
C ALA A 449 11.62 3.09 -8.58
N ASP A 450 12.32 3.45 -9.66
CA ASP A 450 13.18 4.63 -9.71
C ASP A 450 12.39 5.93 -9.50
N ALA A 451 11.20 6.06 -10.11
CA ALA A 451 10.33 7.21 -9.88
C ALA A 451 9.87 7.31 -8.41
N THR A 452 9.51 6.18 -7.80
CA THR A 452 9.08 6.12 -6.40
C THR A 452 10.24 6.43 -5.46
N LEU A 453 11.40 5.82 -5.69
CA LEU A 453 12.62 6.00 -4.90
C LEU A 453 13.22 7.41 -5.04
N GLY A 454 12.96 8.09 -6.17
CA GLY A 454 13.27 9.51 -6.34
C GLY A 454 12.53 10.43 -5.37
N THR A 455 11.41 9.99 -4.80
CA THR A 455 10.64 10.73 -3.77
C THR A 455 10.98 10.30 -2.34
N SER A 456 11.45 9.06 -2.16
CA SER A 456 11.80 8.47 -0.88
C SER A 456 12.82 7.35 -1.04
N SER A 457 14.00 7.51 -0.44
CA SER A 457 15.07 6.51 -0.49
C SER A 457 14.88 5.29 0.41
N ASP A 458 13.95 5.38 1.37
CA ASP A 458 13.69 4.38 2.42
C ASP A 458 12.33 3.71 2.17
N LEU A 459 12.24 2.99 1.05
CA LEU A 459 11.10 2.15 0.68
C LEU A 459 11.64 0.78 0.28
N GLU A 460 11.65 -0.16 1.21
CA GLU A 460 12.21 -1.49 0.99
C GLU A 460 11.50 -2.24 -0.13
N GLU A 461 10.17 -2.14 -0.28
CA GLU A 461 9.45 -2.84 -1.35
C GLU A 461 9.85 -2.33 -2.73
N SER A 462 10.04 -1.01 -2.90
CA SER A 462 10.52 -0.46 -4.17
C SER A 462 11.93 -0.93 -4.51
N HIS A 463 12.84 -1.01 -3.52
CA HIS A 463 14.17 -1.60 -3.73
C HIS A 463 14.09 -3.09 -4.05
N TYR A 464 13.23 -3.84 -3.35
CA TYR A 464 13.02 -5.28 -3.58
C TYR A 464 12.56 -5.55 -5.00
N TRP A 465 11.51 -4.84 -5.46
CA TRP A 465 10.97 -5.02 -6.81
C TRP A 465 11.92 -4.59 -7.91
N ARG A 466 12.67 -3.49 -7.69
CA ARG A 466 13.76 -3.10 -8.58
C ARG A 466 14.81 -4.21 -8.68
N GLY A 467 15.21 -4.78 -7.55
CA GLY A 467 16.15 -5.91 -7.50
C GLY A 467 15.64 -7.15 -8.22
N MET A 468 14.37 -7.50 -8.02
CA MET A 468 13.71 -8.61 -8.72
C MET A 468 13.74 -8.43 -10.24
N ALA A 469 13.36 -7.24 -10.73
CA ALA A 469 13.36 -6.93 -12.16
C ALA A 469 14.77 -6.95 -12.78
N LEU A 470 15.76 -6.36 -12.08
CA LEU A 470 17.17 -6.39 -12.50
C LEU A 470 17.71 -7.83 -12.57
N ALA A 471 17.39 -8.66 -11.57
CA ALA A 471 17.79 -10.07 -11.56
C ALA A 471 17.15 -10.85 -12.73
N ALA A 472 15.89 -10.56 -13.05
CA ALA A 472 15.20 -11.17 -14.18
C ALA A 472 15.80 -10.77 -15.54
N GLN A 473 16.39 -9.59 -15.64
CA GLN A 473 17.18 -9.14 -16.80
C GLN A 473 18.62 -9.67 -16.81
N GLY A 474 19.04 -10.45 -15.80
CA GLY A 474 20.40 -10.95 -15.65
C GLY A 474 21.41 -9.95 -15.09
N ASN A 475 20.97 -8.75 -14.70
CA ASN A 475 21.81 -7.75 -14.03
C ASN A 475 21.94 -8.06 -12.53
N PHE A 476 22.64 -9.16 -12.22
CA PHE A 476 22.73 -9.69 -10.87
C PHE A 476 23.50 -8.77 -9.90
N GLU A 477 24.47 -7.99 -10.37
CA GLU A 477 25.22 -7.08 -9.50
C GLU A 477 24.34 -5.95 -8.95
N GLU A 478 23.57 -5.28 -9.83
CA GLU A 478 22.63 -4.24 -9.40
C GLU A 478 21.49 -4.83 -8.57
N ALA A 479 21.01 -6.03 -8.91
CA ALA A 479 20.00 -6.72 -8.11
C ALA A 479 20.49 -6.98 -6.67
N GLN A 480 21.72 -7.47 -6.51
CA GLN A 480 22.31 -7.67 -5.19
C GLN A 480 22.47 -6.35 -4.42
N ARG A 481 22.83 -5.25 -5.09
CA ARG A 481 22.87 -3.91 -4.45
C ARG A 481 21.49 -3.52 -3.92
N ALA A 482 20.45 -3.69 -4.73
CA ALA A 482 19.06 -3.39 -4.36
C ALA A 482 18.60 -4.25 -3.16
N PHE A 483 18.84 -5.57 -3.18
CA PHE A 483 18.47 -6.43 -2.05
C PHE A 483 19.28 -6.15 -0.78
N ARG A 484 20.57 -5.80 -0.88
CA ARG A 484 21.32 -5.35 0.30
C ARG A 484 20.77 -4.04 0.85
N ARG A 485 20.26 -3.14 0.00
CA ARG A 485 19.59 -1.92 0.44
C ARG A 485 18.31 -2.24 1.20
N VAL A 486 17.50 -3.19 0.72
CA VAL A 486 16.35 -3.73 1.47
C VAL A 486 16.77 -4.18 2.87
N LEU A 487 17.81 -5.02 2.97
CA LEU A 487 18.27 -5.54 4.26
C LEU A 487 18.93 -4.49 5.16
N SER A 488 19.43 -3.39 4.60
CA SER A 488 19.90 -2.25 5.40
C SER A 488 18.75 -1.46 6.04
N ILE A 489 17.58 -1.45 5.38
CA ILE A 489 16.36 -0.80 5.89
C ILE A 489 15.67 -1.76 6.85
N ASN A 490 15.40 -2.98 6.41
CA ASN A 490 14.75 -4.02 7.20
C ASN A 490 15.60 -5.32 7.17
N PRO A 491 16.46 -5.54 8.19
CA PRO A 491 17.29 -6.74 8.27
C PRO A 491 16.50 -8.06 8.33
N ARG A 492 15.20 -8.00 8.66
CA ARG A 492 14.30 -9.16 8.77
C ARG A 492 13.48 -9.42 7.50
N TYR A 493 13.74 -8.68 6.41
CA TYR A 493 13.06 -8.87 5.12
C TYR A 493 13.53 -10.17 4.45
N THR A 494 13.00 -11.30 4.92
CA THR A 494 13.38 -12.66 4.50
C THR A 494 13.35 -12.85 2.97
N PRO A 495 12.36 -12.33 2.21
CA PRO A 495 12.37 -12.47 0.75
C PRO A 495 13.63 -11.91 0.10
N ALA A 496 14.19 -10.80 0.59
CA ALA A 496 15.41 -10.23 0.04
C ALA A 496 16.66 -11.09 0.36
N GLN A 497 16.68 -11.74 1.53
CA GLN A 497 17.73 -12.70 1.89
C GLN A 497 17.71 -13.91 0.96
N ASP A 498 16.51 -14.46 0.71
CA ASP A 498 16.32 -15.60 -0.19
C ASP A 498 16.77 -15.28 -1.62
N ARG A 499 16.40 -14.11 -2.15
CA ARG A 499 16.82 -13.69 -3.50
C ARG A 499 18.33 -13.48 -3.61
N LEU A 500 18.98 -12.92 -2.59
CA LEU A 500 20.44 -12.83 -2.55
C LEU A 500 21.10 -14.22 -2.60
N GLU A 501 20.57 -15.16 -1.82
CA GLU A 501 21.08 -16.53 -1.76
C GLU A 501 20.86 -17.28 -3.08
N GLU A 502 19.69 -17.13 -3.70
CA GLU A 502 19.38 -17.68 -5.01
C GLU A 502 20.32 -17.15 -6.10
N ILE A 503 20.60 -15.85 -6.13
CA ILE A 503 21.55 -15.25 -7.07
C ILE A 503 22.97 -15.78 -6.80
N ARG A 504 23.40 -15.79 -5.52
CA ARG A 504 24.73 -16.25 -5.12
C ARG A 504 24.99 -17.72 -5.50
N THR A 505 23.95 -18.54 -5.43
CA THR A 505 24.01 -19.97 -5.76
C THR A 505 23.63 -20.32 -7.19
N GLY A 506 23.35 -19.32 -8.04
CA GLY A 506 22.92 -19.53 -9.44
C GLY A 506 21.55 -20.19 -9.59
N ARG A 507 20.75 -20.20 -8.53
CA ARG A 507 19.40 -20.81 -8.46
C ARG A 507 18.27 -19.84 -8.81
N PHE A 508 18.55 -18.55 -8.93
CA PHE A 508 17.53 -17.57 -9.33
C PHE A 508 16.97 -17.93 -10.71
N ARG A 509 15.64 -17.96 -10.80
CA ARG A 509 14.89 -18.20 -12.03
C ARG A 509 13.77 -17.16 -12.11
N PRO A 510 13.76 -16.28 -13.12
CA PRO A 510 12.61 -15.41 -13.32
C PRO A 510 11.38 -16.24 -13.72
N PRO A 511 10.17 -15.73 -13.50
CA PRO A 511 8.96 -16.37 -13.97
C PRO A 511 8.99 -16.55 -15.49
N SER A 512 8.41 -17.65 -15.97
CA SER A 512 8.16 -17.81 -17.40
C SER A 512 7.03 -16.84 -17.82
N PRO A 513 7.20 -16.07 -18.92
CA PRO A 513 6.21 -15.10 -19.40
C PRO A 513 4.86 -15.70 -19.84
#